data_AF-A0A398DUK8-F1
#
_entry.id   AF-A0A398DUK8-F1
#
_cell.length_a   1.000
_cell.length_b   1.000
_cell.length_c   1.000
_cell.angle_alpha   90.00
_cell.angle_beta   90.00
_cell.angle_gamma   90.00
#
_symmetry.space_group_name_H-M   'P 1'
#
loop_
_entity.id
_entity.type
_entity.pdbx_description
1 polymer ?
#
loop_
_entity_poly.entity_id
_entity_poly.type
_entity_poly.pdbx_seq_one_letter_code
_entity_poly.pdbx_strand_id
1 'polypeptide(L)'
;MSWVAECAMSQAKYALEAYNMKTTKSRSSSRIITFLSILLAVVLLATGCAPKVTGTVDVPYGANMEIQVENGATGYKGLVPAFVLDGTSPYIMDLSATFTVTDVIDTRIVWADTTALVSLAGQSSQRHLSVILYLCQPLSEKADKFSDGTIAYGGTGYPEIIEGQTYTISGVLQPQWQSVPLIYVPTAYEFKKTAGDESFFYAPSDQFEQEPSSMAAKQVVEEYFKYWNGKNITEMEKRMTPNKKGIDWSFDAIEYVKLISISERQPREAGTKVFVVVFDLKYKKGKSSSLNEGRTTWEYLLKRDNETSSWLIYDWGGGGYA
;
A
#
# COMPACT_ATOMS: atom_id res chain seq x y z
N MET A 1 -1.03 -68.35 19.75
CA MET A 1 -1.14 -68.14 21.22
C MET A 1 0.27 -67.86 21.71
N SER A 2 0.66 -66.77 22.35
CA SER A 2 0.05 -65.50 22.72
C SER A 2 1.23 -64.54 22.87
N TRP A 3 1.41 -63.62 21.92
CA TRP A 3 2.42 -62.55 21.89
C TRP A 3 2.07 -61.40 22.85
N VAL A 4 1.48 -61.72 24.01
CA VAL A 4 0.98 -60.75 24.99
C VAL A 4 1.85 -60.73 26.26
N ALA A 5 2.74 -61.71 26.46
CA ALA A 5 3.53 -61.81 27.71
C ALA A 5 4.89 -61.08 27.69
N GLU A 6 5.52 -60.85 26.53
CA GLU A 6 6.85 -60.19 26.49
C GLU A 6 6.78 -58.66 26.49
N CYS A 7 5.67 -58.06 26.07
CA CYS A 7 5.49 -56.60 26.10
C CYS A 7 5.21 -56.06 27.53
N ALA A 8 4.64 -56.89 28.42
CA ALA A 8 4.32 -56.50 29.79
C ALA A 8 5.55 -56.48 30.73
N MET A 9 6.58 -57.30 30.48
CA MET A 9 7.78 -57.33 31.34
C MET A 9 8.77 -56.18 31.05
N SER A 10 8.71 -55.56 29.85
CA SER A 10 9.53 -54.38 29.53
C SER A 10 9.03 -53.13 30.24
N GLN A 11 7.70 -52.92 30.28
CA GLN A 11 7.10 -51.75 30.95
C GLN A 11 7.26 -51.79 32.48
N ALA A 12 7.29 -52.97 33.10
CA ALA A 12 7.54 -53.11 34.54
C ALA A 12 8.97 -52.71 34.95
N LYS A 13 9.96 -52.91 34.06
CA LYS A 13 11.36 -52.55 34.35
C LYS A 13 11.60 -51.03 34.27
N TYR A 14 10.96 -50.36 33.31
CA TYR A 14 11.00 -48.89 33.19
C TYR A 14 10.17 -48.18 34.28
N ALA A 15 9.05 -48.77 34.72
CA ALA A 15 8.27 -48.23 35.84
C ALA A 15 8.98 -48.38 37.19
N LEU A 16 9.78 -49.44 37.39
CA LEU A 16 10.53 -49.64 38.63
C LEU A 16 11.75 -48.71 38.75
N GLU A 17 12.38 -48.33 37.63
CA GLU A 17 13.44 -47.31 37.61
C GLU A 17 12.89 -45.90 37.89
N ALA A 18 11.65 -45.61 37.48
CA ALA A 18 10.97 -44.36 37.83
C ALA A 18 10.55 -44.28 39.32
N TYR A 19 10.30 -45.42 39.98
CA TYR A 19 9.89 -45.45 41.40
C TYR A 19 11.09 -45.39 42.38
N ASN A 20 12.31 -45.66 41.93
CA ASN A 20 13.51 -45.67 42.78
C ASN A 20 14.45 -44.47 42.58
N MET A 21 14.04 -43.44 41.81
CA MET A 21 14.71 -42.14 41.87
C MET A 21 14.35 -41.45 43.18
N LYS A 22 15.13 -41.82 44.22
CA LYS A 22 15.31 -41.06 45.45
C LYS A 22 15.35 -39.58 45.12
N THR A 23 14.44 -38.86 45.75
CA THR A 23 14.39 -37.41 45.86
C THR A 23 15.69 -36.89 46.48
N THR A 24 16.74 -36.70 45.67
CA THR A 24 17.80 -35.77 46.02
C THR A 24 17.26 -34.36 45.83
N LYS A 25 16.73 -33.86 46.93
CA LYS A 25 16.36 -32.49 47.24
C LYS A 25 17.37 -31.49 46.63
N SER A 26 17.13 -31.01 45.41
CA SER A 26 17.74 -29.79 44.90
C SER A 26 16.73 -28.66 45.03
N ARG A 27 16.57 -28.16 46.26
CA ARG A 27 15.86 -26.91 46.55
C ARG A 27 16.60 -25.67 46.02
N SER A 28 17.74 -25.83 45.33
CA SER A 28 18.56 -24.74 44.80
C SER A 28 18.29 -24.44 43.31
N SER A 29 17.88 -25.41 42.50
CA SER A 29 17.69 -25.17 41.05
C SER A 29 16.44 -24.35 40.71
N SER A 30 15.34 -24.51 41.47
CA SER A 30 14.13 -23.70 41.29
C SER A 30 14.38 -22.23 41.63
N ARG A 31 15.10 -21.94 42.72
CA ARG A 31 15.44 -20.55 43.07
C ARG A 31 16.43 -19.95 42.11
N ILE A 32 17.42 -20.68 41.60
CA ILE A 32 18.41 -20.15 40.65
C ILE A 32 17.74 -19.83 39.31
N ILE A 33 16.85 -20.69 38.81
CA ILE A 33 16.11 -20.40 37.56
C ILE A 33 15.19 -19.20 37.77
N THR A 34 14.39 -19.16 38.85
CA THR A 34 13.54 -18.00 39.13
C THR A 34 14.35 -16.73 39.38
N PHE A 35 15.51 -16.81 40.05
CA PHE A 35 16.42 -15.69 40.22
C PHE A 35 17.05 -15.27 38.90
N LEU A 36 17.43 -16.18 38.00
CA LEU A 36 17.94 -15.81 36.67
C LEU A 36 16.86 -15.22 35.79
N SER A 37 15.61 -15.71 35.85
CA SER A 37 14.47 -15.11 35.15
C SER A 37 14.15 -13.72 35.68
N ILE A 38 14.19 -13.55 37.01
CA ILE A 38 14.01 -12.26 37.67
C ILE A 38 15.22 -11.37 37.41
N LEU A 39 16.45 -11.88 37.41
CA LEU A 39 17.64 -11.09 37.07
C LEU A 39 17.61 -10.70 35.61
N LEU A 40 17.14 -11.55 34.70
CA LEU A 40 17.00 -11.22 33.28
C LEU A 40 15.90 -10.18 33.09
N ALA A 41 14.77 -10.31 33.79
CA ALA A 41 13.71 -9.30 33.78
C ALA A 41 14.17 -7.99 34.42
N VAL A 42 14.91 -8.04 35.53
CA VAL A 42 15.48 -6.87 36.22
C VAL A 42 16.63 -6.28 35.41
N VAL A 43 17.44 -7.06 34.70
CA VAL A 43 18.47 -6.55 33.78
C VAL A 43 17.79 -5.92 32.57
N LEU A 44 16.77 -6.53 31.98
CA LEU A 44 15.96 -5.91 30.91
C LEU A 44 15.24 -4.63 31.37
N LEU A 45 14.87 -4.53 32.66
CA LEU A 45 14.26 -3.34 33.25
C LEU A 45 15.29 -2.31 33.77
N ALA A 46 16.50 -2.73 34.14
CA ALA A 46 17.55 -1.89 34.76
C ALA A 46 18.61 -1.42 33.76
N THR A 47 18.83 -2.15 32.66
CA THR A 47 19.45 -1.61 31.44
C THR A 47 18.32 -1.01 30.63
N GLY A 48 18.12 0.31 30.72
CA GLY A 48 17.04 1.02 30.04
C GLY A 48 17.10 0.89 28.51
N CYS A 49 16.66 -0.26 27.99
CA CYS A 49 16.61 -0.59 26.56
C CYS A 49 15.29 -0.16 25.90
N ALA A 50 14.33 0.35 26.68
CA ALA A 50 13.21 1.10 26.13
C ALA A 50 13.66 2.55 25.91
N PRO A 51 13.61 3.07 24.68
CA PRO A 51 13.87 4.48 24.40
C PRO A 51 13.00 5.35 25.29
N LYS A 52 13.57 6.41 25.87
CA LYS A 52 12.81 7.37 26.69
C LYS A 52 12.25 8.47 25.80
N VAL A 53 11.06 8.99 26.10
CA VAL A 53 10.56 10.20 25.47
C VAL A 53 11.48 11.36 25.85
N THR A 54 12.00 12.05 24.84
CA THR A 54 12.95 13.18 24.97
C THR A 54 12.35 14.51 24.55
N GLY A 55 11.19 14.50 23.91
CA GLY A 55 10.46 15.70 23.52
C GLY A 55 9.23 15.35 22.70
N THR A 56 8.59 16.38 22.15
CA THR A 56 7.45 16.26 21.24
C THR A 56 7.76 16.90 19.89
N VAL A 57 7.11 16.41 18.84
CA VAL A 57 7.19 16.94 17.48
C VAL A 57 5.80 17.38 17.05
N ASP A 58 5.73 18.50 16.33
CA ASP A 58 4.50 18.99 15.74
C ASP A 58 4.14 18.16 14.52
N VAL A 59 2.91 17.64 14.51
CA VAL A 59 2.35 16.91 13.38
C VAL A 59 1.54 17.90 12.55
N PRO A 60 1.83 18.06 11.24
CA PRO A 60 1.04 18.95 10.39
C PRO A 60 -0.45 18.62 10.46
N TYR A 61 -1.29 19.64 10.45
CA TYR A 61 -2.74 19.44 10.46
C TYR A 61 -3.23 18.96 9.09
N GLY A 62 -3.87 17.79 9.05
CA GLY A 62 -4.53 17.25 7.87
C GLY A 62 -5.95 17.78 7.71
N ALA A 63 -6.30 18.27 6.52
CA ALA A 63 -7.66 18.74 6.22
C ALA A 63 -8.66 17.57 6.22
N ASN A 64 -9.87 17.80 6.74
CA ASN A 64 -10.95 16.81 6.66
C ASN A 64 -11.45 16.62 5.21
N MET A 65 -12.21 15.56 4.98
CA MET A 65 -12.66 15.20 3.64
C MET A 65 -13.58 16.26 3.03
N GLU A 66 -14.41 16.94 3.83
CA GLU A 66 -15.25 18.04 3.36
C GLU A 66 -14.43 19.18 2.75
N ILE A 67 -13.39 19.63 3.45
CA ILE A 67 -12.49 20.69 2.98
C ILE A 67 -11.71 20.22 1.74
N GLN A 68 -11.24 18.97 1.72
CA GLN A 68 -10.55 18.42 0.54
C GLN A 68 -11.48 18.37 -0.69
N VAL A 69 -12.75 18.02 -0.47
CA VAL A 69 -13.81 17.99 -1.49
C VAL A 69 -14.13 19.40 -2.00
N GLU A 70 -14.27 20.38 -1.10
CA GLU A 70 -14.50 21.78 -1.45
C GLU A 70 -13.35 22.36 -2.28
N ASN A 71 -12.11 22.07 -1.87
CA ASN A 71 -10.91 22.50 -2.56
C ASN A 71 -10.62 21.75 -3.87
N GLY A 72 -11.46 20.78 -4.24
CA GLY A 72 -11.28 19.95 -5.44
C GLY A 72 -10.07 19.02 -5.38
N ALA A 73 -9.47 18.85 -4.20
CA ALA A 73 -8.31 17.98 -3.97
C ALA A 73 -8.68 16.49 -4.09
N THR A 74 -9.95 16.16 -3.89
CA THR A 74 -10.49 14.79 -4.02
C THR A 74 -11.55 14.72 -5.11
N GLY A 75 -11.31 13.90 -6.13
CA GLY A 75 -12.24 13.69 -7.26
C GLY A 75 -13.47 12.83 -6.96
N TYR A 76 -13.76 12.54 -5.68
CA TYR A 76 -14.66 11.46 -5.25
C TYR A 76 -15.97 11.96 -4.61
N LYS A 77 -16.45 13.14 -4.98
CA LYS A 77 -17.64 13.84 -4.40
C LYS A 77 -18.89 12.97 -4.18
N GLY A 78 -19.10 11.89 -4.96
CA GLY A 78 -20.25 10.99 -4.83
C GLY A 78 -19.95 9.57 -4.30
N LEU A 79 -18.69 9.28 -3.92
CA LEU A 79 -18.23 7.94 -3.53
C LEU A 79 -17.65 7.87 -2.11
N VAL A 80 -17.54 9.02 -1.43
CA VAL A 80 -17.13 9.06 -0.01
C VAL A 80 -18.25 8.45 0.84
N PRO A 81 -18.01 7.37 1.60
CA PRO A 81 -19.01 6.79 2.47
C PRO A 81 -19.51 7.80 3.50
N ALA A 82 -20.82 7.77 3.80
CA ALA A 82 -21.45 8.72 4.71
C ALA A 82 -20.75 8.78 6.09
N PHE A 83 -20.26 7.65 6.62
CA PHE A 83 -19.56 7.62 7.92
C PHE A 83 -18.27 8.46 7.94
N VAL A 84 -17.65 8.69 6.78
CA VAL A 84 -16.45 9.53 6.64
C VAL A 84 -16.80 11.02 6.73
N LEU A 85 -18.02 11.39 6.33
CA LEU A 85 -18.52 12.77 6.32
C LEU A 85 -19.27 13.11 7.60
N ASP A 86 -20.24 12.28 8.00
CA ASP A 86 -21.19 12.58 9.07
C ASP A 86 -20.81 11.98 10.43
N GLY A 87 -19.83 11.06 10.48
CA GLY A 87 -19.37 10.38 11.70
C GLY A 87 -20.45 9.60 12.47
N THR A 88 -21.64 9.44 11.91
CA THR A 88 -22.82 8.86 12.58
C THR A 88 -23.36 7.63 11.86
N SER A 89 -23.01 7.44 10.59
CA SER A 89 -23.34 6.24 9.84
C SER A 89 -22.51 5.03 10.31
N PRO A 90 -23.07 3.81 10.32
CA PRO A 90 -22.35 2.61 10.71
C PRO A 90 -21.17 2.35 9.75
N TYR A 91 -19.98 2.19 10.33
CA TYR A 91 -18.79 1.75 9.60
C TYR A 91 -18.98 0.30 9.13
N ILE A 92 -18.84 0.07 7.83
CA ILE A 92 -18.82 -1.27 7.23
C ILE A 92 -17.37 -1.51 6.79
N MET A 93 -16.72 -2.51 7.38
CA MET A 93 -15.39 -2.96 6.99
C MET A 93 -15.49 -3.81 5.72
N ASP A 94 -14.76 -3.44 4.67
CA ASP A 94 -14.61 -4.28 3.47
C ASP A 94 -13.16 -4.69 3.17
N LEU A 95 -12.19 -4.19 3.96
CA LEU A 95 -10.77 -4.55 3.91
C LEU A 95 -10.18 -4.73 5.32
N SER A 96 -9.35 -5.76 5.51
CA SER A 96 -8.47 -5.88 6.67
C SER A 96 -7.16 -6.55 6.28
N ALA A 97 -6.05 -5.81 6.22
CA ALA A 97 -4.78 -6.31 5.70
C ALA A 97 -3.58 -5.82 6.53
N THR A 98 -2.43 -6.42 6.31
CA THR A 98 -1.19 -6.10 7.04
C THR A 98 -0.34 -5.13 6.24
N PHE A 99 0.05 -4.03 6.87
CA PHE A 99 0.84 -2.97 6.26
C PHE A 99 2.02 -2.56 7.14
N THR A 100 3.14 -2.23 6.51
CA THR A 100 4.24 -1.53 7.16
C THR A 100 4.04 -0.04 6.95
N VAL A 101 3.94 0.72 8.04
CA VAL A 101 3.84 2.19 7.97
C VAL A 101 5.17 2.73 7.45
N THR A 102 5.12 3.50 6.38
CA THR A 102 6.32 4.08 5.75
C THR A 102 6.50 5.55 6.06
N ASP A 103 5.41 6.27 6.33
CA ASP A 103 5.45 7.68 6.71
C ASP A 103 4.13 8.12 7.36
N VAL A 104 4.18 9.17 8.19
CA VAL A 104 3.01 9.89 8.71
C VAL A 104 3.11 11.35 8.27
N ILE A 105 2.33 11.70 7.25
CA ILE A 105 2.44 12.98 6.54
C ILE A 105 1.81 14.11 7.36
N ASP A 106 0.64 13.85 7.91
CA ASP A 106 -0.13 14.80 8.70
C ASP A 106 -1.05 14.05 9.67
N THR A 107 -1.88 14.77 10.44
CA THR A 107 -2.80 14.16 11.41
C THR A 107 -3.83 13.22 10.79
N ARG A 108 -4.00 13.17 9.47
CA ARG A 108 -4.99 12.32 8.78
C ARG A 108 -4.40 11.38 7.74
N ILE A 109 -3.17 11.60 7.28
CA ILE A 109 -2.58 10.85 6.18
C ILE A 109 -1.39 10.03 6.67
N VAL A 110 -1.52 8.70 6.56
CA VAL A 110 -0.44 7.74 6.80
C VAL A 110 -0.16 6.99 5.51
N TRP A 111 1.11 6.88 5.14
CA TRP A 111 1.56 6.04 4.03
C TRP A 111 1.97 4.68 4.55
N ALA A 112 1.63 3.64 3.81
CA ALA A 112 1.99 2.28 4.19
C ALA A 112 2.20 1.39 2.97
N ASP A 113 2.99 0.34 3.13
CA ASP A 113 3.23 -0.69 2.11
C ASP A 113 2.62 -2.02 2.53
N THR A 114 2.10 -2.80 1.59
CA THR A 114 1.66 -4.18 1.86
C THR A 114 2.85 -5.06 2.24
N THR A 115 2.72 -5.85 3.30
CA THR A 115 3.79 -6.76 3.72
C THR A 115 3.91 -7.98 2.81
N ALA A 116 2.81 -8.39 2.17
CA ALA A 116 2.81 -9.45 1.17
C ALA A 116 2.66 -8.91 -0.26
N LEU A 117 2.99 -9.78 -1.22
CA LEU A 117 2.68 -9.57 -2.63
C LEU A 117 1.18 -9.72 -2.85
N VAL A 118 0.59 -8.79 -3.59
CA VAL A 118 -0.86 -8.76 -3.82
C VAL A 118 -1.16 -8.87 -5.29
N SER A 119 -2.22 -9.62 -5.61
CA SER A 119 -2.74 -9.75 -6.97
C SER A 119 -3.83 -8.71 -7.17
N LEU A 120 -3.66 -7.86 -8.16
CA LEU A 120 -4.71 -6.93 -8.57
C LEU A 120 -5.63 -7.60 -9.57
N ALA A 121 -6.94 -7.33 -9.48
CA ALA A 121 -7.89 -7.87 -10.45
C ALA A 121 -7.48 -7.48 -11.87
N GLY A 122 -7.48 -8.47 -12.77
CA GLY A 122 -7.04 -8.29 -14.16
C GLY A 122 -5.51 -8.23 -14.36
N GLN A 123 -4.69 -8.38 -13.32
CA GLN A 123 -3.23 -8.48 -13.43
C GLN A 123 -2.73 -9.88 -13.08
N SER A 124 -1.79 -10.39 -13.87
CA SER A 124 -1.15 -11.69 -13.66
C SER A 124 0.11 -11.64 -12.79
N SER A 125 0.64 -10.44 -12.53
CA SER A 125 1.81 -10.23 -11.68
C SER A 125 1.41 -9.78 -10.28
N GLN A 126 2.00 -10.40 -9.26
CA GLN A 126 1.88 -9.97 -7.88
C GLN A 126 2.97 -8.95 -7.56
N ARG A 127 2.65 -7.91 -6.77
CA ARG A 127 3.60 -6.87 -6.37
C ARG A 127 3.27 -6.35 -4.97
N HIS A 128 4.24 -5.76 -4.29
CA HIS A 128 3.95 -4.91 -3.13
C HIS A 128 3.25 -3.64 -3.61
N LEU A 129 2.30 -3.14 -2.82
CA LEU A 129 1.61 -1.89 -3.09
C LEU A 129 1.85 -0.92 -1.96
N SER A 130 2.20 0.30 -2.33
CA SER A 130 2.03 1.46 -1.45
C SER A 130 0.56 1.85 -1.44
N VAL A 131 0.05 2.22 -0.27
CA VAL A 131 -1.32 2.65 -0.03
C VAL A 131 -1.32 3.94 0.79
N ILE A 132 -2.39 4.73 0.63
CA ILE A 132 -2.69 5.87 1.49
C ILE A 132 -3.79 5.44 2.46
N LEU A 133 -3.52 5.60 3.74
CA LEU A 133 -4.49 5.43 4.80
C LEU A 133 -4.97 6.83 5.21
N TYR A 134 -6.23 7.14 4.94
CA TYR A 134 -6.87 8.37 5.39
C TYR A 134 -7.64 8.10 6.68
N LEU A 135 -7.27 8.77 7.76
CA LEU A 135 -7.91 8.69 9.07
C LEU A 135 -9.10 9.66 9.14
N CYS A 136 -10.30 9.09 9.30
CA CYS A 136 -11.53 9.87 9.43
C CYS A 136 -11.53 10.69 10.74
N GLN A 137 -10.92 10.15 11.80
CA GLN A 137 -10.58 10.89 13.01
C GLN A 137 -9.09 11.23 13.03
N PRO A 138 -8.71 12.50 13.22
CA PRO A 138 -7.31 12.89 13.15
C PRO A 138 -6.52 12.35 14.36
N LEU A 139 -5.24 12.10 14.14
CA LEU A 139 -4.23 11.90 15.17
C LEU A 139 -4.04 13.20 16.00
N SER A 140 -3.30 13.05 17.09
CA SER A 140 -2.81 14.20 17.85
C SER A 140 -1.91 15.09 16.98
N GLU A 141 -2.03 16.41 17.14
CA GLU A 141 -1.11 17.39 16.53
C GLU A 141 0.30 17.36 17.15
N LYS A 142 0.51 16.50 18.16
CA LYS A 142 1.79 16.27 18.81
C LYS A 142 2.09 14.78 18.81
N ALA A 143 3.31 14.43 18.44
CA ALA A 143 3.86 13.09 18.52
C ALA A 143 5.03 13.05 19.51
N ASP A 144 5.23 11.92 20.18
CA ASP A 144 6.35 11.73 21.11
C ASP A 144 7.62 11.38 20.34
N LYS A 145 8.72 12.02 20.71
CA LYS A 145 10.05 11.75 20.15
C LYS A 145 10.90 11.03 21.18
N PHE A 146 11.34 9.84 20.82
CA PHE A 146 12.20 9.02 21.66
C PHE A 146 13.68 9.35 21.48
N SER A 147 14.48 8.92 22.47
CA SER A 147 15.93 9.16 22.53
C SER A 147 16.72 8.54 21.39
N ASP A 148 16.19 7.51 20.74
CA ASP A 148 16.77 6.86 19.55
C ASP A 148 16.38 7.56 18.23
N GLY A 149 15.58 8.63 18.31
CA GLY A 149 15.07 9.36 17.16
C GLY A 149 13.71 8.88 16.65
N THR A 150 13.18 7.77 17.18
CA THR A 150 11.86 7.24 16.82
C THR A 150 10.78 8.26 17.16
N ILE A 151 9.80 8.42 16.26
CA ILE A 151 8.61 9.24 16.49
C ILE A 151 7.41 8.30 16.64
N ALA A 152 6.69 8.42 17.76
CA ALA A 152 5.42 7.74 17.96
C ALA A 152 4.26 8.72 17.86
N TYR A 153 3.42 8.47 16.87
CA TYR A 153 2.19 9.19 16.60
C TYR A 153 1.09 8.50 17.40
N GLY A 154 0.80 9.04 18.57
CA GLY A 154 -0.13 8.47 19.54
C GLY A 154 -1.01 9.54 20.16
N GLY A 155 -1.97 9.09 20.98
CA GLY A 155 -2.84 9.95 21.75
C GLY A 155 -3.55 9.15 22.83
N THR A 156 -4.37 9.81 23.65
CA THR A 156 -5.15 9.11 24.66
C THR A 156 -6.18 8.19 24.00
N GLY A 157 -5.94 6.88 24.13
CA GLY A 157 -6.93 5.85 23.83
C GLY A 157 -6.54 4.86 22.74
N TYR A 158 -5.69 5.23 21.77
CA TYR A 158 -5.31 4.37 20.64
C TYR A 158 -3.81 4.01 20.66
N PRO A 159 -3.38 2.94 19.97
CA PRO A 159 -1.98 2.50 19.99
C PRO A 159 -1.04 3.52 19.32
N GLU A 160 0.22 3.54 19.76
CA GLU A 160 1.28 4.32 19.11
C GLU A 160 1.55 3.80 17.69
N ILE A 161 1.41 4.70 16.72
CA ILE A 161 1.76 4.46 15.31
C ILE A 161 3.21 4.91 15.12
N ILE A 162 4.06 4.03 14.60
CA ILE A 162 5.50 4.26 14.46
C ILE A 162 5.92 3.87 13.04
N GLU A 163 6.70 4.72 12.40
CA GLU A 163 7.29 4.45 11.08
C GLU A 163 8.15 3.16 11.11
N GLY A 164 8.05 2.37 10.06
CA GLY A 164 8.73 1.08 9.93
C GLY A 164 8.11 -0.07 10.72
N GLN A 165 7.09 0.18 11.55
CA GLN A 165 6.35 -0.87 12.24
C GLN A 165 5.20 -1.40 11.38
N THR A 166 4.85 -2.66 11.64
CA THR A 166 3.80 -3.38 10.92
C THR A 166 2.52 -3.48 11.76
N TYR A 167 1.40 -3.23 11.10
CA TYR A 167 0.07 -3.22 11.70
C TYR A 167 -0.90 -3.98 10.80
N THR A 168 -1.80 -4.75 11.40
CA THR A 168 -3.04 -5.15 10.74
C THR A 168 -4.01 -3.98 10.83
N ILE A 169 -4.48 -3.50 9.69
CA ILE A 169 -5.30 -2.28 9.56
C ILE A 169 -6.59 -2.64 8.84
N SER A 170 -7.71 -2.22 9.42
CA SER A 170 -9.03 -2.39 8.85
C SER A 170 -9.58 -1.05 8.36
N GLY A 171 -10.28 -1.07 7.23
CA GLY A 171 -10.87 0.13 6.66
C GLY A 171 -11.85 -0.16 5.54
N VAL A 172 -12.22 0.91 4.83
CA VAL A 172 -12.95 0.84 3.56
C VAL A 172 -12.01 1.14 2.42
N LEU A 173 -11.81 0.16 1.54
CA LEU A 173 -11.06 0.37 0.31
C LEU A 173 -11.90 1.17 -0.67
N GLN A 174 -11.36 2.27 -1.19
CA GLN A 174 -12.08 3.04 -2.18
C GLN A 174 -12.17 2.30 -3.53
N PRO A 175 -13.38 2.16 -4.11
CA PRO A 175 -13.52 1.62 -5.46
C PRO A 175 -12.86 2.57 -6.47
N GLN A 176 -12.34 2.01 -7.57
CA GLN A 176 -11.76 2.79 -8.69
C GLN A 176 -10.54 3.65 -8.33
N TRP A 177 -9.68 3.17 -7.43
CA TRP A 177 -8.41 3.81 -7.13
C TRP A 177 -7.49 3.83 -8.36
N GLN A 178 -6.92 5.00 -8.61
CA GLN A 178 -6.35 5.35 -9.90
C GLN A 178 -4.83 5.09 -9.99
N SER A 179 -4.12 5.06 -8.86
CA SER A 179 -2.66 4.82 -8.79
C SER A 179 -2.26 4.13 -7.50
N VAL A 180 -2.49 4.81 -6.37
CA VAL A 180 -2.23 4.36 -5.01
C VAL A 180 -3.58 4.08 -4.37
N PRO A 181 -3.85 2.85 -3.86
CA PRO A 181 -5.08 2.56 -3.14
C PRO A 181 -5.28 3.54 -1.99
N LEU A 182 -6.48 4.08 -1.88
CA LEU A 182 -6.89 4.92 -0.76
C LEU A 182 -7.82 4.10 0.13
N ILE A 183 -7.48 4.01 1.41
CA ILE A 183 -8.24 3.27 2.41
C ILE A 183 -8.72 4.28 3.45
N TYR A 184 -10.04 4.32 3.66
CA TYR A 184 -10.63 5.10 4.74
C TYR A 184 -10.59 4.29 6.02
N VAL A 185 -9.84 4.79 6.99
CA VAL A 185 -9.67 4.19 8.30
C VAL A 185 -10.47 5.02 9.31
N PRO A 186 -11.51 4.45 9.96
CA PRO A 186 -12.37 5.20 10.87
C PRO A 186 -11.58 5.94 11.95
N THR A 187 -10.63 5.25 12.57
CA THR A 187 -9.86 5.75 13.70
C THR A 187 -8.51 5.04 13.79
N ALA A 188 -7.56 5.64 14.51
CA ALA A 188 -6.27 5.03 14.80
C ALA A 188 -6.35 3.72 15.62
N TYR A 189 -7.51 3.39 16.23
CA TYR A 189 -7.71 2.10 16.92
C TYR A 189 -7.65 0.90 15.98
N GLU A 190 -7.82 1.11 14.68
CA GLU A 190 -7.71 0.04 13.70
C GLU A 190 -6.26 -0.40 13.46
N PHE A 191 -5.26 0.33 13.97
CA PHE A 191 -3.85 -0.04 13.87
C PHE A 191 -3.48 -1.09 14.91
N LYS A 192 -3.69 -2.37 14.59
CA LYS A 192 -3.40 -3.47 15.51
C LYS A 192 -1.98 -3.98 15.25
N LYS A 193 -1.06 -3.70 16.18
CA LYS A 193 0.34 -4.14 16.07
C LYS A 193 0.40 -5.66 15.85
N THR A 194 1.15 -6.09 14.84
CA THR A 194 1.30 -7.50 14.48
C THR A 194 2.76 -7.82 14.17
N ALA A 195 3.11 -9.10 14.34
CA ALA A 195 4.43 -9.64 13.98
C ALA A 195 4.36 -10.54 12.72
N GLY A 196 3.18 -10.66 12.09
CA GLY A 196 2.93 -11.61 11.01
C GLY A 196 2.96 -10.99 9.62
N ASP A 197 3.44 -11.77 8.64
CA ASP A 197 3.52 -11.42 7.21
C ASP A 197 2.22 -11.72 6.42
N GLU A 198 1.16 -12.16 7.10
CA GLU A 198 -0.07 -12.58 6.43
C GLU A 198 -0.95 -11.36 6.13
N SER A 199 -1.04 -11.00 4.85
CA SER A 199 -2.00 -10.03 4.34
C SER A 199 -3.20 -10.78 3.78
N PHE A 200 -4.35 -10.74 4.47
CA PHE A 200 -5.59 -11.30 3.93
C PHE A 200 -6.37 -10.20 3.19
N PHE A 201 -6.44 -10.26 1.87
CA PHE A 201 -7.32 -9.40 1.10
C PHE A 201 -8.71 -10.02 1.07
N TYR A 202 -9.55 -9.70 2.06
CA TYR A 202 -10.98 -9.70 1.82
C TYR A 202 -11.28 -8.38 1.13
N ALA A 203 -11.70 -8.44 -0.12
CA ALA A 203 -12.41 -7.37 -0.80
C ALA A 203 -13.28 -8.05 -1.88
N PRO A 204 -14.56 -7.70 -2.00
CA PRO A 204 -15.43 -8.26 -3.03
C PRO A 204 -14.80 -8.11 -4.43
N SER A 205 -14.79 -9.17 -5.23
CA SER A 205 -14.10 -9.23 -6.54
C SER A 205 -14.56 -8.15 -7.53
N ASP A 206 -15.79 -7.68 -7.36
CA ASP A 206 -16.48 -6.66 -8.15
C ASP A 206 -16.04 -5.22 -7.83
N GLN A 207 -15.43 -4.95 -6.67
CA GLN A 207 -14.91 -3.60 -6.34
C GLN A 207 -13.63 -3.22 -7.10
N PHE A 208 -12.98 -4.19 -7.75
CA PHE A 208 -11.76 -3.99 -8.53
C PHE A 208 -12.01 -4.07 -10.04
N GLU A 209 -13.25 -4.26 -10.48
CA GLU A 209 -13.55 -4.25 -11.90
C GLU A 209 -13.45 -2.82 -12.42
N GLN A 210 -12.34 -2.53 -13.08
CA GLN A 210 -12.19 -1.31 -13.85
C GLN A 210 -13.28 -1.33 -14.94
N GLU A 211 -14.11 -0.28 -14.99
CA GLU A 211 -15.20 -0.15 -15.97
C GLU A 211 -14.72 -0.60 -17.36
N PRO A 212 -15.47 -1.42 -18.11
CA PRO A 212 -15.01 -1.97 -19.40
C PRO A 212 -14.50 -0.91 -20.38
N SER A 213 -15.11 0.28 -20.34
CA SER A 213 -14.69 1.45 -21.11
C SER A 213 -13.32 2.00 -20.70
N SER A 214 -13.00 1.97 -19.41
CA SER A 214 -11.67 2.34 -18.88
C SER A 214 -10.61 1.31 -19.28
N MET A 215 -10.91 0.01 -19.20
CA MET A 215 -9.98 -1.04 -19.68
C MET A 215 -9.63 -0.84 -21.16
N ALA A 216 -10.62 -0.58 -22.00
CA ALA A 216 -10.42 -0.32 -23.42
C ALA A 216 -9.56 0.93 -23.66
N ALA A 217 -9.79 2.02 -22.91
CA ALA A 217 -9.02 3.25 -23.03
C ALA A 217 -7.57 3.07 -22.53
N LYS A 218 -7.37 2.36 -21.42
CA LYS A 218 -6.04 2.02 -20.90
C LYS A 218 -5.24 1.19 -21.90
N GLN A 219 -5.88 0.21 -22.53
CA GLN A 219 -5.25 -0.63 -23.54
C GLN A 219 -4.70 0.19 -24.71
N VAL A 220 -5.40 1.25 -25.15
CA VAL A 220 -4.92 2.17 -26.18
C VAL A 220 -3.59 2.83 -25.79
N VAL A 221 -3.43 3.21 -24.52
CA VAL A 221 -2.17 3.77 -24.00
C VAL A 221 -1.07 2.71 -23.93
N GLU A 222 -1.37 1.50 -23.44
CA GLU A 222 -0.40 0.40 -23.39
C GLU A 222 0.14 0.05 -24.79
N GLU A 223 -0.76 -0.05 -25.77
CA GLU A 223 -0.40 -0.33 -27.15
C GLU A 223 0.38 0.83 -27.78
N TYR A 224 0.01 2.08 -27.49
CA TYR A 224 0.78 3.25 -27.93
C TYR A 224 2.25 3.16 -27.48
N PHE A 225 2.51 2.87 -26.19
CA PHE A 225 3.87 2.73 -25.68
C PHE A 225 4.59 1.49 -26.21
N LYS A 226 3.88 0.38 -26.41
CA LYS A 226 4.42 -0.82 -27.08
C LYS A 226 4.95 -0.47 -28.48
N TYR A 227 4.17 0.26 -29.27
CA TYR A 227 4.57 0.64 -30.63
C TYR A 227 5.63 1.73 -30.66
N TRP A 228 5.61 2.66 -29.70
CA TRP A 228 6.68 3.65 -29.55
C TRP A 228 8.03 2.98 -29.27
N ASN A 229 8.08 2.07 -28.30
CA ASN A 229 9.30 1.32 -27.99
C ASN A 229 9.76 0.43 -29.16
N GLY A 230 8.79 -0.18 -29.85
CA GLY A 230 9.00 -0.98 -31.05
C GLY A 230 9.32 -0.17 -32.31
N LYS A 231 9.37 1.17 -32.21
CA LYS A 231 9.64 2.10 -33.32
C LYS A 231 8.69 1.91 -34.52
N ASN A 232 7.43 1.54 -34.25
CA ASN A 232 6.39 1.33 -35.26
C ASN A 232 5.42 2.51 -35.28
N ILE A 233 5.74 3.52 -36.08
CA ILE A 233 4.96 4.76 -36.14
C ILE A 233 3.55 4.53 -36.66
N THR A 234 3.37 3.65 -37.65
CA THR A 234 2.08 3.38 -38.26
C THR A 234 1.08 2.81 -37.28
N GLU A 235 1.49 1.84 -36.46
CA GLU A 235 0.61 1.27 -35.42
C GLU A 235 0.42 2.22 -34.23
N MET A 236 1.44 3.01 -33.90
CA MET A 236 1.35 4.03 -32.85
C MET A 236 0.31 5.11 -33.22
N GLU A 237 0.35 5.63 -34.44
CA GLU A 237 -0.56 6.66 -34.93
C GLU A 237 -2.01 6.19 -35.05
N LYS A 238 -2.27 4.88 -35.19
CA LYS A 238 -3.64 4.35 -35.15
C LYS A 238 -4.32 4.57 -33.79
N ARG A 239 -3.54 4.77 -32.73
CA ARG A 239 -4.03 5.04 -31.36
C ARG A 239 -4.25 6.52 -31.08
N MET A 240 -4.03 7.37 -32.07
CA MET A 240 -4.07 8.82 -31.95
C MET A 240 -5.15 9.41 -32.85
N THR A 241 -5.71 10.55 -32.46
CA THR A 241 -6.65 11.28 -33.30
C THR A 241 -5.95 11.83 -34.55
N PRO A 242 -6.67 12.03 -35.68
CA PRO A 242 -6.06 12.43 -36.95
C PRO A 242 -5.19 13.69 -36.88
N ASN A 243 -5.56 14.66 -36.04
CA ASN A 243 -4.84 15.92 -35.84
C ASN A 243 -3.52 15.78 -35.04
N LYS A 244 -3.21 14.58 -34.54
CA LYS A 244 -2.01 14.28 -33.76
C LYS A 244 -1.06 13.31 -34.46
N LYS A 245 -1.29 13.04 -35.75
CA LYS A 245 -0.43 12.20 -36.61
C LYS A 245 0.63 13.03 -37.34
N GLY A 246 1.67 12.38 -37.85
CA GLY A 246 2.75 13.01 -38.61
C GLY A 246 3.78 13.74 -37.74
N ILE A 247 3.80 13.49 -36.44
CA ILE A 247 4.77 14.06 -35.51
C ILE A 247 6.10 13.31 -35.65
N ASP A 248 7.20 14.04 -35.83
CA ASP A 248 8.53 13.45 -35.78
C ASP A 248 8.93 13.18 -34.33
N TRP A 249 8.82 11.91 -33.94
CA TRP A 249 9.18 11.43 -32.61
C TRP A 249 10.67 11.08 -32.46
N SER A 250 11.50 11.34 -33.48
CA SER A 250 12.93 11.08 -33.44
C SER A 250 13.28 9.63 -33.02
N PHE A 251 12.54 8.63 -33.53
CA PHE A 251 12.71 7.21 -33.17
C PHE A 251 14.16 6.72 -33.36
N ASP A 252 14.87 7.27 -34.33
CA ASP A 252 16.27 6.96 -34.61
C ASP A 252 17.24 7.42 -33.51
N ALA A 253 16.83 8.38 -32.69
CA ALA A 253 17.55 8.87 -31.53
C ALA A 253 17.27 8.07 -30.25
N ILE A 254 16.12 7.40 -30.18
CA ILE A 254 15.67 6.69 -28.99
C ILE A 254 16.28 5.28 -28.92
N GLU A 255 16.88 4.95 -27.77
CA GLU A 255 17.31 3.59 -27.43
C GLU A 255 16.07 2.76 -27.05
N TYR A 256 15.36 3.19 -26.00
CA TYR A 256 14.10 2.58 -25.56
C TYR A 256 13.11 3.61 -24.99
N VAL A 257 11.83 3.23 -24.97
CA VAL A 257 10.78 3.84 -24.15
C VAL A 257 10.12 2.73 -23.35
N LYS A 258 10.26 2.76 -22.03
CA LYS A 258 9.75 1.72 -21.15
C LYS A 258 8.58 2.26 -20.34
N LEU A 259 7.39 1.74 -20.60
CA LEU A 259 6.23 1.99 -19.76
C LEU A 259 6.48 1.45 -18.34
N ILE A 260 6.29 2.29 -17.32
CA ILE A 260 6.45 1.93 -15.90
C ILE A 260 5.09 1.76 -15.24
N SER A 261 4.21 2.74 -15.38
CA SER A 261 2.85 2.69 -14.82
C SER A 261 1.87 3.53 -15.63
N ILE A 262 0.61 3.12 -15.59
CA ILE A 262 -0.54 3.87 -16.09
C ILE A 262 -1.55 4.00 -14.97
N SER A 263 -2.03 5.20 -14.77
CA SER A 263 -2.98 5.56 -13.73
C SER A 263 -4.06 6.45 -14.29
N GLU A 264 -5.33 6.04 -14.25
CA GLU A 264 -6.43 6.88 -14.75
C GLU A 264 -6.57 8.14 -13.88
N ARG A 265 -7.13 9.23 -14.40
CA ARG A 265 -7.53 10.43 -13.66
C ARG A 265 -8.98 10.75 -13.95
N GLN A 266 -9.66 11.41 -13.01
CA GLN A 266 -11.00 11.93 -13.27
C GLN A 266 -10.94 12.91 -14.45
N PRO A 267 -11.70 12.66 -15.53
CA PRO A 267 -11.76 13.58 -16.65
C PRO A 267 -12.47 14.86 -16.26
N ARG A 268 -12.03 15.99 -16.83
CA ARG A 268 -12.72 17.29 -16.69
C ARG A 268 -13.94 17.40 -17.59
N GLU A 269 -14.00 16.61 -18.65
CA GLU A 269 -15.02 16.66 -19.68
C GLU A 269 -15.68 15.29 -19.86
N ALA A 270 -17.01 15.28 -19.97
CA ALA A 270 -17.75 14.06 -20.27
C ALA A 270 -17.30 13.47 -21.62
N GLY A 271 -17.20 12.14 -21.70
CA GLY A 271 -16.74 11.45 -22.91
C GLY A 271 -15.21 11.45 -23.11
N THR A 272 -14.45 11.96 -22.14
CA THR A 272 -12.98 11.86 -22.13
C THR A 272 -12.48 10.91 -21.05
N LYS A 273 -11.23 10.46 -21.21
CA LYS A 273 -10.47 9.70 -20.23
C LYS A 273 -9.10 10.32 -20.09
N VAL A 274 -8.59 10.42 -18.87
CA VAL A 274 -7.27 10.98 -18.60
C VAL A 274 -6.43 9.87 -17.96
N PHE A 275 -5.18 9.73 -18.38
CA PHE A 275 -4.24 8.81 -17.77
C PHE A 275 -2.92 9.52 -17.47
N VAL A 276 -2.47 9.45 -16.23
CA VAL A 276 -1.09 9.75 -15.85
C VAL A 276 -0.25 8.52 -16.18
N VAL A 277 0.75 8.72 -17.01
CA VAL A 277 1.65 7.67 -17.49
C VAL A 277 3.06 8.00 -17.07
N VAL A 278 3.67 7.05 -16.36
CA VAL A 278 5.08 7.11 -15.99
C VAL A 278 5.84 6.17 -16.91
N PHE A 279 6.89 6.68 -17.54
CA PHE A 279 7.74 5.91 -18.45
C PHE A 279 9.20 6.33 -18.33
N ASP A 280 10.11 5.43 -18.67
CA ASP A 280 11.55 5.70 -18.74
C ASP A 280 11.96 5.85 -20.21
N LEU A 281 12.58 6.96 -20.56
CA LEU A 281 13.04 7.27 -21.91
C LEU A 281 14.56 7.30 -21.92
N LYS A 282 15.18 6.58 -22.86
CA LYS A 282 16.63 6.60 -23.04
C LYS A 282 17.00 6.90 -24.47
N TYR A 283 17.98 7.78 -24.67
CA TYR A 283 18.53 8.06 -26.00
C TYR A 283 19.79 7.25 -26.28
N LYS A 284 20.05 7.05 -27.57
CA LYS A 284 21.35 6.56 -28.04
C LYS A 284 22.42 7.61 -27.73
N LYS A 285 23.61 7.14 -27.34
CA LYS A 285 24.75 7.99 -27.00
C LYS A 285 24.99 9.10 -28.03
N GLY A 286 25.07 10.35 -27.55
CA GLY A 286 25.33 11.52 -28.38
C GLY A 286 24.12 12.08 -29.14
N LYS A 287 22.92 11.54 -28.88
CA LYS A 287 21.65 12.08 -29.39
C LYS A 287 20.78 12.54 -28.23
N SER A 288 19.98 13.57 -28.46
CA SER A 288 18.99 14.08 -27.52
C SER A 288 17.81 14.64 -28.30
N SER A 289 16.66 14.78 -27.65
CA SER A 289 15.52 15.55 -28.18
C SER A 289 15.05 16.56 -27.14
N SER A 290 13.92 17.23 -27.39
CA SER A 290 13.26 18.08 -26.40
C SER A 290 12.70 17.32 -25.19
N LEU A 291 12.61 15.99 -25.24
CA LEU A 291 12.16 15.18 -24.11
C LEU A 291 13.35 14.82 -23.20
N ASN A 292 13.17 15.01 -21.90
CA ASN A 292 14.17 14.65 -20.91
C ASN A 292 14.42 13.14 -20.91
N GLU A 293 15.70 12.75 -20.83
CA GLU A 293 16.09 11.38 -20.59
C GLU A 293 15.75 10.98 -19.14
N GLY A 294 15.44 9.69 -18.94
CA GLY A 294 15.10 9.11 -17.65
C GLY A 294 13.59 9.04 -17.41
N ARG A 295 13.23 8.93 -16.14
CA ARG A 295 11.85 8.78 -15.67
C ARG A 295 11.04 10.05 -15.91
N THR A 296 10.04 9.94 -16.77
CA THR A 296 9.12 11.01 -17.18
C THR A 296 7.69 10.66 -16.79
N THR A 297 6.92 11.67 -16.40
CA THR A 297 5.49 11.55 -16.08
C THR A 297 4.70 12.49 -16.97
N TRP A 298 3.79 11.96 -17.78
CA TRP A 298 2.91 12.73 -18.65
C TRP A 298 1.44 12.38 -18.43
N GLU A 299 0.57 13.34 -18.68
CA GLU A 299 -0.86 13.08 -18.82
C GLU A 299 -1.16 12.73 -20.29
N TYR A 300 -2.04 11.76 -20.50
CA TYR A 300 -2.57 11.34 -21.79
C TYR A 300 -4.08 11.46 -21.75
N LEU A 301 -4.63 12.27 -22.66
CA LEU A 301 -6.06 12.51 -22.76
C LEU A 301 -6.59 11.74 -23.96
N LEU A 302 -7.62 10.93 -23.71
CA LEU A 302 -8.29 10.11 -24.69
C LEU A 302 -9.73 10.57 -24.84
N LYS A 303 -10.23 10.51 -26.08
CA LYS A 303 -11.63 10.78 -26.40
C LYS A 303 -12.15 9.75 -27.37
N ARG A 304 -13.47 9.65 -27.44
CA ARG A 304 -14.21 8.89 -28.45
C ARG A 304 -15.38 9.73 -28.94
N ASP A 305 -15.73 9.60 -30.20
CA ASP A 305 -16.81 10.40 -30.80
C ASP A 305 -18.20 9.95 -30.31
N ASN A 306 -18.34 8.66 -29.98
CA ASN A 306 -19.55 8.07 -29.41
C ASN A 306 -19.20 6.77 -28.65
N GLU A 307 -20.19 6.13 -28.04
CA GLU A 307 -19.98 4.94 -27.19
C GLU A 307 -19.42 3.71 -27.93
N THR A 308 -19.63 3.63 -29.24
CA THR A 308 -19.16 2.52 -30.09
C THR A 308 -17.82 2.80 -30.78
N SER A 309 -17.37 4.06 -30.79
CA SER A 309 -16.08 4.46 -31.35
C SER A 309 -14.93 4.00 -30.47
N SER A 310 -13.80 3.67 -31.11
CA SER A 310 -12.55 3.39 -30.39
C SER A 310 -12.06 4.64 -29.64
N TRP A 311 -11.49 4.41 -28.46
CA TRP A 311 -10.75 5.45 -27.75
C TRP A 311 -9.48 5.83 -28.52
N LEU A 312 -9.21 7.12 -28.62
CA LEU A 312 -8.02 7.65 -29.28
C LEU A 312 -7.36 8.72 -28.40
N ILE A 313 -6.03 8.69 -28.33
CA ILE A 313 -5.22 9.72 -27.69
C ILE A 313 -5.35 11.00 -28.52
N TYR A 314 -5.89 12.05 -27.92
CA TYR A 314 -6.04 13.35 -28.57
C TYR A 314 -5.12 14.41 -28.00
N ASP A 315 -4.54 14.20 -26.82
CA ASP A 315 -3.52 15.08 -26.28
C ASP A 315 -2.61 14.39 -25.26
N TRP A 316 -1.43 14.97 -25.04
CA TRP A 316 -0.48 14.52 -24.01
C TRP A 316 0.52 15.62 -23.61
N GLY A 317 1.09 15.53 -22.41
CA GLY A 317 2.15 16.45 -21.99
C GLY A 317 2.52 16.39 -20.51
N GLY A 318 3.63 17.07 -20.18
CA GLY A 318 4.14 17.21 -18.80
C GLY A 318 3.64 18.48 -18.14
N GLY A 319 2.58 18.36 -17.34
CA GLY A 319 2.15 19.34 -16.32
C GLY A 319 1.24 20.47 -16.82
N GLY A 320 0.04 20.57 -16.22
CA GLY A 320 -0.67 21.84 -16.12
C GLY A 320 -2.08 21.94 -16.68
N TYR A 321 -2.93 20.90 -16.55
CA TYR A 321 -4.34 21.20 -16.29
C TYR A 321 -4.49 21.29 -14.77
N ALA A 322 -4.12 22.45 -14.21
CA ALA A 322 -4.57 22.90 -12.90
C ALA A 322 -6.04 23.34 -12.99
#